data_AF-A0A2R6ETY6-F1
#
_entry.id   AF-A0A2R6ETY6-F1
#
_cell.length_a   1.000
_cell.length_b   1.000
_cell.length_c   1.000
_cell.angle_alpha   90.00
_cell.angle_beta   90.00
_cell.angle_gamma   90.00
#
_symmetry.space_group_name_H-M   'P 1'
#
loop_
_entity.id
_entity.type
_entity.pdbx_description
1 polymer ?
#
loop_
_entity_poly.entity_id
_entity_poly.type
_entity_poly.pdbx_seq_one_letter_code
_entity_poly.pdbx_strand_id
1 'polypeptide(L)' 'MTIPTGAVTERWTFGADSRICSSPVVIGGTIYVGSQRTTLYAVAEQYPHSGL' A
#
# COMPACT_ATOMS: atom_id res chain seq x y z
N MET A 1 -5.04 -17.49 12.91
CA MET A 1 -4.90 -16.04 12.64
C MET A 1 -4.04 -15.45 13.74
N THR A 2 -2.85 -14.95 13.41
CA THR A 2 -1.97 -14.30 14.39
C THR A 2 -2.28 -12.80 14.36
N ILE A 3 -2.66 -12.24 15.50
CA ILE A 3 -2.84 -10.80 15.64
C ILE A 3 -1.46 -10.21 15.95
N PRO A 4 -0.99 -9.16 15.25
CA PRO A 4 0.25 -8.48 15.61
C PRO A 4 0.17 -7.98 17.06
N THR A 5 1.10 -8.42 17.90
CA THR A 5 1.20 -8.01 19.32
C THR A 5 2.26 -6.93 19.56
N GLY A 6 2.98 -6.51 18.52
CA GLY A 6 3.97 -5.43 18.56
C GLY A 6 3.39 -4.07 18.18
N ALA A 7 4.18 -3.02 18.43
CA ALA A 7 3.84 -1.67 17.98
C ALA A 7 3.76 -1.62 16.45
N VAL A 8 2.71 -0.99 15.94
CA VAL A 8 2.55 -0.72 14.50
C VAL A 8 3.31 0.55 14.18
N THR A 9 4.31 0.44 13.31
CA THR A 9 5.06 1.59 12.77
C THR A 9 4.84 1.67 11.27
N GLU A 10 4.72 2.89 10.75
CA GLU A 10 4.65 3.13 9.31
C GLU A 10 5.97 2.69 8.66
N ARG A 11 5.89 1.86 7.60
CA ARG A 11 7.05 1.44 6.81
C ARG A 11 7.33 2.37 5.63
N TRP A 12 6.28 2.87 5.01
CA TRP A 12 6.34 3.80 3.89
C TRP A 12 4.98 4.44 3.66
N THR A 13 4.99 5.50 2.86
CA THR A 13 3.81 6.19 2.35
C THR A 13 4.04 6.53 0.87
N PHE A 14 2.95 6.66 0.11
CA PHE A 14 2.99 7.09 -1.30
C PHE A 14 1.84 8.05 -1.59
N GLY A 15 2.05 8.93 -2.58
CA GLY A 15 1.00 9.82 -3.06
C GLY A 15 0.09 9.13 -4.07
N ALA A 16 -1.23 9.18 -3.82
CA ALA A 16 -2.25 8.81 -4.79
C ALA A 16 -2.89 10.05 -5.44
N ASP A 17 -3.47 9.88 -6.61
CA ASP A 17 -4.12 10.93 -7.40
C ASP A 17 -5.48 11.38 -6.83
N SER A 18 -6.05 10.57 -5.94
CA SER A 18 -7.35 10.73 -5.30
C SER A 18 -7.52 9.71 -4.16
N ARG A 19 -8.67 9.75 -3.48
CA ARG A 19 -8.97 8.84 -2.37
C ARG A 19 -8.91 7.38 -2.82
N ILE A 20 -8.19 6.55 -2.08
CA ILE A 20 -8.25 5.10 -2.19
C ILE A 20 -9.59 4.62 -1.60
N CYS A 21 -10.39 3.93 -2.41
CA CYS A 21 -11.73 3.50 -2.03
C CYS A 21 -11.95 1.99 -2.09
N SER A 22 -11.00 1.24 -2.65
CA SER A 22 -11.05 -0.22 -2.65
C SER A 22 -10.38 -0.82 -1.42
N SER A 23 -10.73 -2.06 -1.10
CA SER A 23 -9.88 -2.91 -0.27
C SER A 23 -8.58 -3.26 -1.01
N PRO A 24 -7.45 -3.47 -0.31
CA PRO A 24 -6.20 -3.91 -0.92
C PRO A 24 -6.22 -5.41 -1.26
N VAL A 25 -5.47 -5.79 -2.30
CA VAL A 25 -5.10 -7.18 -2.60
C VAL A 25 -3.58 -7.29 -2.62
N VAL A 26 -3.04 -8.31 -1.95
CA VAL A 26 -1.59 -8.55 -1.89
C VAL A 26 -1.25 -9.82 -2.67
N ILE A 27 -0.44 -9.70 -3.71
CA ILE A 27 0.03 -10.82 -4.54
C ILE A 27 1.51 -10.60 -4.84
N GLY A 28 2.35 -11.60 -4.53
CA GLY A 28 3.78 -11.59 -4.88
C GLY A 28 4.55 -10.37 -4.35
N GLY A 29 4.26 -9.91 -3.12
CA GLY A 29 4.90 -8.74 -2.54
C GLY A 29 4.47 -7.40 -3.15
N THR A 30 3.40 -7.40 -3.95
CA THR A 30 2.78 -6.19 -4.52
C THR A 30 1.39 -6.00 -3.95
N ILE A 31 1.08 -4.76 -3.56
CA ILE A 31 -0.21 -4.32 -3.04
C ILE A 31 -0.94 -3.57 -4.14
N TYR A 32 -2.14 -4.04 -4.46
CA TYR A 32 -3.02 -3.45 -5.46
C TYR A 32 -4.17 -2.72 -4.79
N VAL A 33 -4.36 -1.43 -5.14
CA VAL A 33 -5.43 -0.58 -4.62
C VAL A 33 -5.98 0.33 -5.71
N GLY A 34 -7.30 0.51 -5.73
CA GLY A 34 -8.01 1.40 -6.66
C GLY A 34 -8.35 2.75 -6.02
N SER A 35 -8.17 3.82 -6.80
CA SER A 35 -8.58 5.17 -6.44
C SER A 35 -9.92 5.57 -7.09
N GLN A 36 -10.54 6.63 -6.56
CA GLN A 36 -11.78 7.19 -7.11
C GLN A 36 -11.64 7.71 -8.53
N ARG A 37 -10.43 8.04 -8.97
CA ARG A 37 -10.12 8.47 -10.34
C ARG A 37 -9.87 7.32 -11.30
N THR A 38 -10.30 6.10 -10.96
CA THR A 38 -10.14 4.89 -11.78
C THR A 38 -8.69 4.43 -11.98
N THR A 39 -7.74 5.00 -11.23
CA THR A 39 -6.34 4.58 -11.24
C THR A 39 -6.16 3.34 -10.36
N LEU A 40 -5.56 2.29 -10.93
CA LEU A 40 -5.10 1.12 -10.18
C LEU A 40 -3.62 1.26 -9.86
N TYR A 41 -3.29 1.33 -8.58
CA TYR A 41 -1.92 1.37 -8.10
C TYR A 41 -1.38 -0.03 -7.85
N ALA A 42 -0.11 -0.23 -8.15
CA ALA A 42 0.68 -1.39 -7.76
C ALA A 42 1.87 -0.89 -6.94
N VAL A 43 1.86 -1.14 -5.63
CA VAL A 43 2.87 -0.67 -4.69
C VAL A 43 3.62 -1.87 -4.12
N ALA A 44 4.95 -1.88 -4.23
CA ALA A 44 5.75 -2.94 -3.65
C ALA A 44 5.67 -2.92 -2.11
N GLU A 45 5.67 -4.07 -1.45
CA GLU A 45 5.70 -4.12 0.02
C GLU A 45 6.96 -3.48 0.60
N GLN A 46 8.05 -3.49 -0.18
CA GLN A 46 9.35 -2.90 0.12
C GLN A 46 9.50 -1.51 -0.51
N TYR A 47 8.39 -0.86 -0.92
CA TYR A 47 8.44 0.45 -1.53
C TYR A 47 9.30 1.38 -0.65
N PRO A 48 10.41 1.92 -1.19
CA PRO A 48 11.57 2.22 -0.38
C PRO A 48 11.43 3.51 0.42
N HIS A 49 12.08 3.48 1.59
CA HIS A 49 12.78 4.63 2.15
C HIS A 49 13.63 5.26 1.04
N SER A 50 13.17 6.38 0.49
CA SER A 50 13.91 7.43 -0.24
C SER A 50 15.14 7.01 -1.08
N GLY A 51 15.10 7.23 -2.40
CA GLY A 51 16.33 7.15 -3.17
C GLY A 51 16.34 7.45 -4.67
N LEU A 52 15.27 7.98 -5.26
CA LEU A 52 15.27 8.89 -6.42
C LEU A 52 14.11 9.86 -6.28
#